data_AF-A0A819AQ76-F1
#
_entry.id   AF-A0A819AQ76-F1
#
_cell.length_a   1.000
_cell.length_b   1.000
_cell.length_c   1.000
_cell.angle_alpha   90.00
_cell.angle_beta   90.00
_cell.angle_gamma   90.00
#
_symmetry.space_group_name_H-M   'P 1'
#
loop_
_entity.id
_entity.type
_entity.pdbx_description
1 polymer ?
#
loop_
_entity_poly.entity_id
_entity_poly.type
_entity_poly.pdbx_seq_one_letter_code
_entity_poly.pdbx_strand_id
1 'polypeptide(L)'
;MLLGEQLFVAKSAAKSITEHCQAGQRAFSERDLIVVDTPGLFDTVRDELWIQREITACIQAVMSGVHAFLLCIRCDTRYTQEEKDAIQWIKYMFGEQALAFCIVVFTHEDAIHQIDKSADECLADFLQEGSTNDLHALLTSCGNRYCAVSNTQDQQTQSSYTERIIEIIDGLDGKMYTNDLFELVKRAIRRSKESHGEFRLVEPNGQINVPPDAEKAAREYFRKSRGRSSRR
;
A
#
# COMPACT_ATOMS: atom_id res chain seq x y z
N MET A 1 10.72 -4.96 -8.06
CA MET A 1 10.65 -6.18 -7.21
C MET A 1 9.36 -6.96 -7.44
N LEU A 2 8.22 -6.60 -6.83
CA LEU A 2 6.98 -7.40 -6.95
C LEU A 2 6.51 -7.64 -8.40
N LEU A 3 6.55 -6.57 -9.21
CA LEU A 3 6.13 -6.65 -10.61
C LEU A 3 7.21 -7.18 -11.55
N GLY A 4 8.42 -7.51 -11.07
CA GLY A 4 9.52 -8.03 -11.90
C GLY A 4 10.08 -7.07 -12.96
N GLU A 5 9.42 -5.94 -13.20
CA GLU A 5 9.78 -4.93 -14.17
C GLU A 5 9.77 -3.53 -13.54
N GLN A 6 10.45 -2.57 -14.18
CA GLN A 6 10.49 -1.19 -13.74
C GLN A 6 9.24 -0.43 -14.21
N LEU A 7 8.07 -0.78 -13.65
CA LEU A 7 6.79 -0.16 -13.98
C LEU A 7 6.52 1.13 -13.19
N PHE A 8 7.13 1.27 -12.01
CA PHE A 8 7.06 2.49 -11.19
C PHE A 8 8.37 3.27 -11.30
N VAL A 9 8.26 4.60 -11.27
CA VAL A 9 9.44 5.48 -11.34
C VAL A 9 10.18 5.44 -10.01
N ALA A 10 11.17 4.56 -9.89
CA ALA A 10 12.10 4.56 -8.77
C ALA A 10 13.32 5.43 -9.11
N LYS A 11 13.42 6.64 -8.52
CA LYS A 11 14.69 7.38 -8.46
C LYS A 11 15.00 7.75 -7.02
N SER A 12 16.27 7.76 -6.66
CA SER A 12 16.72 8.30 -5.38
C SER A 12 16.56 9.82 -5.41
N ALA A 13 15.55 10.34 -4.71
CA ALA A 13 15.34 11.77 -4.53
C ALA A 13 14.99 12.06 -3.07
N ALA A 14 15.31 13.28 -2.61
CA ALA A 14 14.97 13.75 -1.27
C ALA A 14 13.46 14.03 -1.07
N LYS A 15 12.65 13.89 -2.14
CA LYS A 15 11.19 14.06 -2.14
C LYS A 15 10.53 12.93 -2.92
N SER A 16 9.26 12.66 -2.64
CA SER A 16 8.46 11.72 -3.43
C SER A 16 8.41 12.18 -4.88
N ILE A 17 8.79 11.28 -5.80
CA ILE A 17 8.73 11.52 -7.24
C ILE A 17 7.37 11.11 -7.80
N THR A 18 6.75 10.08 -7.19
CA THR A 18 5.40 9.66 -7.53
C THR A 18 4.43 10.76 -7.10
N GLU A 19 3.71 11.35 -8.06
CA GLU A 19 2.74 12.42 -7.85
C GLU A 19 1.28 11.96 -7.91
N HIS A 20 1.02 10.72 -8.36
CA HIS A 20 -0.32 10.13 -8.45
C HIS A 20 -0.24 8.61 -8.26
N CYS A 21 -1.29 7.96 -7.75
CA CYS A 21 -1.36 6.51 -7.65
C CYS A 21 -1.12 5.90 -9.06
N GLN A 22 -0.25 4.90 -9.14
CA GLN A 22 0.00 4.12 -10.35
C GLN A 22 -0.31 2.66 -10.07
N ALA A 23 -0.93 1.97 -11.02
CA ALA A 23 -1.20 0.55 -10.90
C ALA A 23 -0.37 -0.24 -11.90
N GLY A 24 0.20 -1.35 -11.45
CA GLY A 24 0.89 -2.31 -12.31
C GLY A 24 0.36 -3.71 -12.06
N GLN A 25 0.38 -4.52 -13.10
CA GLN A 25 -0.11 -5.90 -13.04
C GLN A 25 0.94 -6.86 -13.60
N ARG A 26 1.08 -8.02 -12.97
CA ARG A 26 1.92 -9.12 -13.45
C ARG A 26 1.28 -10.47 -13.09
N ALA A 27 1.36 -11.42 -14.00
CA ALA A 27 1.12 -12.83 -13.68
C ALA A 27 2.30 -13.40 -12.87
N PHE A 28 1.99 -14.05 -11.76
CA PHE A 28 2.96 -14.69 -10.86
C PHE A 28 2.43 -16.06 -10.46
N SER A 29 3.09 -17.12 -10.93
CA SER A 29 2.59 -18.50 -10.82
C SER A 29 1.15 -18.57 -11.38
N GLU A 30 0.19 -19.11 -10.62
CA GLU A 30 -1.22 -19.23 -11.02
C GLU A 30 -2.07 -18.02 -10.58
N ARG A 31 -1.45 -16.87 -10.28
CA ARG A 31 -2.13 -15.67 -9.73
C ARG A 31 -1.83 -14.41 -10.51
N ASP A 32 -2.81 -13.51 -10.57
CA ASP A 32 -2.62 -12.15 -11.05
C ASP A 32 -2.32 -11.21 -9.89
N LEU A 33 -1.14 -10.59 -9.91
CA LEU A 33 -0.75 -9.58 -8.94
C LEU A 33 -1.10 -8.20 -9.47
N ILE A 34 -1.89 -7.43 -8.71
CA ILE A 34 -2.14 -6.01 -8.95
C ILE A 34 -1.47 -5.26 -7.80
N VAL A 35 -0.48 -4.43 -8.14
CA VAL A 35 0.23 -3.58 -7.17
C VAL A 35 -0.14 -2.15 -7.49
N VAL A 36 -0.57 -1.40 -6.47
CA VAL A 36 -0.81 0.04 -6.58
C VAL A 36 0.29 0.75 -5.83
N ASP A 37 1.16 1.45 -6.56
CA ASP A 37 2.12 2.37 -5.98
C ASP A 37 1.39 3.66 -5.59
N THR A 38 1.61 4.12 -4.37
CA THR A 38 0.98 5.33 -3.83
C THR A 38 2.02 6.44 -3.78
N PRO A 39 1.70 7.67 -4.18
CA PRO A 39 2.61 8.79 -3.98
C PRO A 39 2.98 8.92 -2.50
N GLY A 40 4.18 9.40 -2.19
CA GLY A 40 4.57 9.71 -0.82
C GLY A 40 3.62 10.76 -0.23
N LEU A 41 2.67 10.29 0.59
CA LEU A 41 1.57 11.11 1.11
C LEU A 41 2.04 12.13 2.18
N PHE A 42 3.30 12.05 2.61
CA PHE A 42 3.91 12.95 3.61
C PHE A 42 4.56 14.19 3.01
N ASP A 43 4.51 14.38 1.69
CA ASP A 43 4.98 15.63 1.11
C ASP A 43 4.00 16.74 1.53
N THR A 44 4.48 17.67 2.37
CA THR A 44 3.71 18.73 3.09
C THR A 44 2.94 19.72 2.20
N VAL A 45 2.87 19.46 0.89
CA VAL A 45 2.33 20.35 -0.14
C VAL A 45 0.98 19.85 -0.68
N ARG A 46 0.52 18.65 -0.29
CA ARG A 46 -0.71 18.05 -0.86
C ARG A 46 -1.96 18.45 -0.07
N ASP A 47 -2.95 19.00 -0.77
CA ASP A 47 -4.25 19.36 -0.17
C ASP A 47 -5.18 18.14 -0.02
N GLU A 48 -6.22 18.32 0.79
CA GLU A 48 -7.18 17.26 1.07
C GLU A 48 -7.93 16.75 -0.17
N LEU A 49 -8.23 17.63 -1.13
CA LEU A 49 -8.96 17.23 -2.33
C LEU A 49 -8.11 16.30 -3.19
N TRP A 50 -6.82 16.61 -3.33
CA TRP A 50 -5.86 15.74 -3.97
C TRP A 50 -5.77 14.40 -3.24
N ILE A 51 -5.68 14.39 -1.90
CA ILE A 51 -5.65 13.16 -1.09
C ILE A 51 -6.88 12.29 -1.38
N GLN A 52 -8.09 12.87 -1.33
CA GLN A 52 -9.33 12.15 -1.58
C GLN A 52 -9.40 11.58 -3.00
N ARG A 53 -8.86 12.30 -3.98
CA ARG A 53 -8.74 11.84 -5.37
C ARG A 53 -7.78 10.66 -5.48
N GLU A 54 -6.61 10.71 -4.84
CA GLU A 54 -5.65 9.61 -4.84
C GLU A 54 -6.21 8.37 -4.13
N ILE A 55 -6.92 8.52 -3.01
CA ILE A 55 -7.64 7.40 -2.38
C ILE A 55 -8.64 6.77 -3.36
N THR A 56 -9.37 7.61 -4.10
CA THR A 56 -10.35 7.14 -5.09
C THR A 56 -9.68 6.39 -6.23
N ALA A 57 -8.56 6.91 -6.75
CA ALA A 57 -7.75 6.26 -7.78
C ALA A 57 -7.24 4.91 -7.30
N CYS A 58 -6.66 4.87 -6.11
CA CYS A 58 -6.16 3.65 -5.52
C CYS A 58 -7.29 2.59 -5.37
N ILE A 59 -8.49 2.94 -4.90
CA ILE A 59 -9.66 2.02 -4.84
C ILE A 59 -10.08 1.51 -6.22
N GLN A 60 -10.01 2.37 -7.24
CA GLN A 60 -10.38 2.02 -8.61
C GLN A 60 -9.49 0.96 -9.24
N ALA A 61 -8.21 0.93 -8.89
CA ALA A 61 -7.30 -0.09 -9.37
C ALA A 61 -7.56 -1.46 -8.73
N VAL A 62 -8.13 -1.51 -7.52
CA VAL A 62 -8.34 -2.74 -6.74
C VAL A 62 -9.81 -2.92 -6.35
N MET A 63 -10.71 -2.76 -7.32
CA MET A 63 -12.17 -2.77 -7.13
C MET A 63 -12.73 -3.95 -6.32
N SER A 64 -12.11 -5.13 -6.38
CA SER A 64 -12.53 -6.30 -5.61
C SER A 64 -12.29 -6.16 -4.10
N GLY A 65 -11.35 -5.30 -3.72
CA GLY A 65 -10.82 -5.14 -2.37
C GLY A 65 -9.30 -5.29 -2.36
N VAL A 66 -8.70 -5.11 -1.19
CA VAL A 66 -7.24 -5.16 -0.99
C VAL A 66 -6.89 -6.44 -0.23
N HIS A 67 -5.97 -7.25 -0.78
CA HIS A 67 -5.49 -8.45 -0.08
C HIS A 67 -4.56 -8.09 1.07
N ALA A 68 -3.63 -7.16 0.86
CA ALA A 68 -2.80 -6.60 1.91
C ALA A 68 -2.36 -5.16 1.59
N PHE A 69 -2.10 -4.40 2.65
CA PHE A 69 -1.39 -3.13 2.57
C PHE A 69 0.07 -3.36 2.94
N LEU A 70 1.00 -2.89 2.11
CA LEU A 70 2.43 -3.04 2.35
C LEU A 70 2.98 -1.73 2.92
N LEU A 71 3.45 -1.78 4.16
CA LEU A 71 4.12 -0.67 4.84
C LEU A 71 5.63 -0.84 4.70
N CYS A 72 6.24 -0.09 3.78
CA CYS A 72 7.67 -0.20 3.49
C CYS A 72 8.50 0.64 4.48
N ILE A 73 9.45 0.00 5.17
CA ILE A 73 10.40 0.64 6.09
C ILE A 73 11.81 0.28 5.63
N ARG A 74 12.75 1.23 5.60
CA ARG A 74 14.14 0.92 5.22
C ARG A 74 14.94 0.43 6.42
N CYS A 75 15.73 -0.62 6.25
CA CYS A 75 16.65 -1.14 7.27
C CYS A 75 17.86 -0.22 7.51
N ASP A 76 18.28 0.51 6.47
CA ASP A 76 19.50 1.33 6.50
C ASP A 76 19.26 2.76 7.02
N THR A 77 18.04 3.08 7.44
CA THR A 77 17.69 4.36 8.06
C THR A 77 17.00 4.17 9.39
N ARG A 78 16.97 5.24 10.20
CA ARG A 78 16.24 5.23 11.47
C ARG A 78 14.74 5.22 11.20
N TYR A 79 13.98 4.55 12.05
CA TYR A 79 12.52 4.71 12.12
C TYR A 79 12.18 6.17 12.46
N THR A 80 11.51 6.86 11.55
CA THR A 80 11.22 8.30 11.63
C THR A 80 9.75 8.58 11.95
N GLN A 81 9.40 9.87 12.00
CA GLN A 81 8.01 10.29 12.14
C GLN A 81 7.17 9.93 10.90
N GLU A 82 7.81 9.82 9.73
CA GLU A 82 7.13 9.46 8.47
C GLU A 82 6.46 8.09 8.56
N GLU A 83 7.15 7.09 9.11
CA GLU A 83 6.59 5.75 9.31
C GLU A 83 5.41 5.75 10.31
N LYS A 84 5.45 6.59 11.36
CA LYS A 84 4.35 6.71 12.32
C LYS A 84 3.12 7.34 11.67
N ASP A 85 3.34 8.34 10.83
CA ASP A 85 2.27 9.03 10.13
C ASP A 85 1.61 8.11 9.10
N ALA A 86 2.33 7.14 8.51
CA ALA A 86 1.78 6.15 7.58
C ALA A 86 0.67 5.29 8.18
N ILE A 87 0.80 4.92 9.45
CA ILE A 87 -0.25 4.21 10.17
C ILE A 87 -1.49 5.08 10.33
N GLN A 88 -1.31 6.35 10.71
CA GLN A 88 -2.42 7.29 10.86
C GLN A 88 -3.13 7.52 9.52
N TRP A 89 -2.37 7.51 8.42
CA TRP A 89 -2.89 7.58 7.07
C TRP A 89 -3.74 6.38 6.69
N ILE A 90 -3.24 5.16 6.90
CA ILE A 90 -4.02 3.94 6.65
C ILE A 90 -5.32 3.97 7.47
N LYS A 91 -5.25 4.37 8.74
CA LYS A 91 -6.44 4.53 9.60
C LYS A 91 -7.39 5.61 9.07
N TYR A 92 -6.87 6.74 8.58
CA TYR A 92 -7.68 7.82 8.04
C TYR A 92 -8.41 7.41 6.75
N MET A 93 -7.70 6.73 5.84
CA MET A 93 -8.21 6.34 4.53
C MET A 93 -9.12 5.11 4.59
N PHE A 94 -8.70 4.11 5.35
CA PHE A 94 -9.26 2.76 5.33
C PHE A 94 -9.76 2.32 6.72
N GLY A 95 -9.76 3.21 7.72
CA GLY A 95 -10.20 2.86 9.06
C GLY A 95 -9.23 1.93 9.78
N GLU A 96 -9.46 1.71 11.07
CA GLU A 96 -8.55 0.91 11.90
C GLU A 96 -8.51 -0.57 11.50
N GLN A 97 -9.60 -1.09 10.93
CA GLN A 97 -9.68 -2.49 10.50
C GLN A 97 -8.70 -2.82 9.37
N ALA A 98 -8.24 -1.82 8.60
CA ALA A 98 -7.24 -2.02 7.55
C ALA A 98 -5.88 -2.50 8.10
N LEU A 99 -5.57 -2.21 9.37
CA LEU A 99 -4.34 -2.68 10.01
C LEU A 99 -4.28 -4.20 10.14
N ALA A 100 -5.44 -4.87 10.20
CA ALA A 100 -5.51 -6.33 10.18
C ALA A 100 -5.01 -6.95 8.86
N PHE A 101 -4.92 -6.15 7.79
CA PHE A 101 -4.44 -6.53 6.46
C PHE A 101 -3.06 -5.94 6.14
N CYS A 102 -2.45 -5.21 7.09
CA CYS A 102 -1.13 -4.62 6.89
C CYS A 102 -0.01 -5.66 7.09
N ILE A 103 1.01 -5.55 6.25
CA ILE A 103 2.29 -6.28 6.34
C ILE A 103 3.40 -5.24 6.33
N VAL A 104 4.32 -5.31 7.29
CA VAL A 104 5.49 -4.42 7.32
C VAL A 104 6.60 -5.04 6.47
N VAL A 105 7.04 -4.32 5.44
CA VAL A 105 8.08 -4.77 4.51
C VAL A 105 9.35 -3.99 4.77
N PHE A 106 10.34 -4.65 5.35
CA PHE A 106 11.66 -4.09 5.60
C PHE A 106 12.49 -4.14 4.32
N THR A 107 12.73 -2.98 3.71
CA THR A 107 13.50 -2.85 2.47
C THR A 107 14.98 -2.62 2.77
N HIS A 108 15.85 -2.88 1.78
CA HIS A 108 17.31 -2.81 1.95
C HIS A 108 17.81 -3.84 2.97
N GLU A 109 17.23 -5.03 2.93
CA GLU A 109 17.63 -6.17 3.77
C GLU A 109 19.12 -6.47 3.69
N ASP A 110 19.75 -6.22 2.54
CA ASP A 110 21.19 -6.34 2.32
C ASP A 110 22.03 -5.46 3.25
N ALA A 111 21.47 -4.38 3.81
CA ALA A 111 22.15 -3.51 4.76
C ALA A 111 22.28 -4.11 6.17
N ILE A 112 21.47 -5.12 6.51
CA ILE A 112 21.49 -5.81 7.81
C ILE A 112 21.97 -7.26 7.71
N HIS A 113 22.39 -7.68 6.52
CA HIS A 113 22.83 -9.04 6.23
C HIS A 113 24.10 -9.41 7.02
N GLN A 114 24.09 -10.59 7.64
CA GLN A 114 25.22 -11.19 8.33
C GLN A 114 25.57 -12.53 7.66
N ILE A 115 26.85 -12.76 7.36
CA ILE A 115 27.34 -13.87 6.52
C ILE A 115 26.87 -15.26 7.00
N ASP A 116 26.73 -15.45 8.31
CA ASP A 116 26.39 -16.74 8.93
C ASP A 116 24.92 -16.86 9.36
N LYS A 117 24.04 -15.98 8.86
CA LYS A 117 22.62 -15.93 9.24
C LYS A 117 21.71 -15.87 8.04
N SER A 118 20.53 -16.46 8.16
CA SER A 118 19.43 -16.24 7.22
C SER A 118 18.93 -14.80 7.30
N ALA A 119 18.22 -14.34 6.25
CA ALA A 119 17.58 -13.03 6.24
C ALA A 119 16.61 -12.84 7.43
N ASP A 120 15.96 -13.92 7.87
CA ASP A 120 15.03 -13.90 9.02
C ASP A 120 15.73 -13.72 10.35
N GLU A 121 16.86 -14.40 10.53
CA GLU A 121 17.71 -14.22 11.72
C GLU A 121 18.29 -12.80 11.75
N CYS A 122 18.78 -12.29 10.61
CA CYS A 122 19.27 -10.92 10.49
C CYS A 122 18.19 -9.89 10.84
N LEU A 123 16.97 -10.09 10.35
CA LEU A 123 15.84 -9.22 10.65
C LEU A 123 15.44 -9.31 12.13
N ALA A 124 15.42 -10.51 12.72
CA ALA A 124 15.10 -10.70 14.12
C ALA A 124 16.10 -9.96 15.03
N ASP A 125 17.40 -10.06 14.74
CA ASP A 125 18.44 -9.32 15.45
C ASP A 125 18.25 -7.81 15.29
N PHE A 126 18.02 -7.34 14.05
CA PHE A 126 17.78 -5.93 13.78
C PHE A 126 16.59 -5.38 14.58
N LEU A 127 15.50 -6.14 14.67
CA LEU A 127 14.32 -5.77 15.45
C LEU A 127 14.54 -5.82 16.95
N GLN A 128 15.43 -6.70 17.43
CA GLN A 128 15.80 -6.80 18.83
C GLN A 128 16.72 -5.64 19.26
N GLU A 129 17.71 -5.30 18.44
CA GLU A 129 18.68 -4.23 18.70
C GLU A 129 18.11 -2.83 18.46
N GLY A 130 17.32 -2.67 17.40
CA GLY A 130 16.70 -1.41 16.99
C GLY A 130 15.32 -1.15 17.59
N SER A 131 14.86 -2.00 18.52
CA SER A 131 13.49 -1.96 19.03
C SER A 131 13.19 -0.65 19.77
N THR A 132 12.31 0.15 19.19
CA THR A 132 11.66 1.26 19.88
C THR A 132 10.23 0.85 20.24
N ASN A 133 9.67 1.46 21.30
CA ASN A 133 8.27 1.23 21.66
C ASN A 133 7.31 1.49 20.49
N ASP A 134 7.64 2.46 19.63
CA ASP A 134 6.81 2.82 18.49
C ASP A 134 6.88 1.78 17.37
N LEU A 135 8.08 1.25 17.05
CA LEU A 135 8.23 0.17 16.07
C LEU A 135 7.54 -1.11 16.56
N HIS A 136 7.69 -1.46 17.84
CA HIS A 136 6.99 -2.60 18.43
C HIS A 136 5.47 -2.43 18.38
N ALA A 137 4.96 -1.23 18.67
CA ALA A 137 3.53 -0.92 18.57
C ALA A 137 3.00 -1.03 17.13
N LEU A 138 3.79 -0.59 16.14
CA LEU A 138 3.48 -0.75 14.71
C LEU A 138 3.37 -2.24 14.35
N LEU A 139 4.40 -3.03 14.67
CA LEU A 139 4.43 -4.47 14.35
C LEU A 139 3.25 -5.19 15.01
N THR A 140 2.97 -4.89 16.28
CA THR A 140 1.82 -5.44 17.02
C THR A 140 0.49 -5.07 16.36
N SER A 141 0.34 -3.81 15.92
CA SER A 141 -0.87 -3.34 15.22
C SER A 141 -1.07 -4.06 13.88
N CYS A 142 0.02 -4.46 13.24
CA CYS A 142 0.05 -5.27 12.03
C CYS A 142 0.11 -6.78 12.36
N GLY A 143 -0.31 -7.20 13.55
CA GLY A 143 -0.37 -8.61 13.97
C GLY A 143 0.94 -9.38 13.81
N ASN A 144 2.07 -8.69 13.96
CA ASN A 144 3.44 -9.20 13.77
C ASN A 144 3.69 -9.82 12.39
N ARG A 145 3.00 -9.32 11.36
CA ARG A 145 3.24 -9.69 9.95
C ARG A 145 4.32 -8.78 9.37
N TYR A 146 5.50 -9.34 9.15
CA TYR A 146 6.59 -8.62 8.51
C TYR A 146 7.51 -9.55 7.73
N CYS A 147 8.23 -8.97 6.77
CA CYS A 147 9.29 -9.65 6.03
C CYS A 147 10.37 -8.64 5.63
N ALA A 148 11.55 -9.13 5.27
CA ALA A 148 12.62 -8.31 4.73
C ALA A 148 12.86 -8.63 3.25
N VAL A 149 13.15 -7.59 2.47
CA VAL A 149 13.35 -7.64 1.03
C VAL A 149 14.47 -6.69 0.61
N SER A 150 15.13 -7.00 -0.50
CA SER A 150 16.07 -6.08 -1.14
C SER A 150 15.78 -5.91 -2.63
N ASN A 151 15.94 -4.67 -3.10
CA ASN A 151 15.69 -4.30 -4.50
C ASN A 151 16.92 -4.53 -5.41
N THR A 152 18.07 -4.90 -4.86
CA THR A 152 19.34 -5.07 -5.59
C THR A 152 19.56 -6.50 -6.09
N GLN A 153 18.60 -7.39 -5.88
CA GLN A 153 18.75 -8.82 -6.11
C GLN A 153 18.27 -9.27 -7.50
N ASP A 154 18.77 -10.44 -7.93
CA ASP A 154 18.40 -11.07 -9.20
C ASP A 154 16.91 -11.46 -9.28
N GLN A 155 16.47 -11.88 -10.47
CA GLN A 155 15.07 -12.22 -10.72
C GLN A 155 14.56 -13.41 -9.88
N GLN A 156 15.44 -14.36 -9.55
CA GLN A 156 15.08 -15.52 -8.74
C GLN A 156 14.78 -15.08 -7.30
N THR A 157 15.66 -14.25 -6.74
CA THR A 157 15.50 -13.69 -5.39
C THR A 157 14.28 -12.78 -5.30
N GLN A 158 14.02 -11.96 -6.32
CA GLN A 158 12.79 -11.14 -6.39
C GLN A 158 11.52 -12.00 -6.41
N SER A 159 11.57 -13.17 -7.06
CA SER A 159 10.45 -14.10 -7.09
C SER A 159 10.24 -14.75 -5.72
N SER A 160 11.32 -15.11 -5.01
CA SER A 160 11.25 -15.62 -3.63
C SER A 160 10.68 -14.59 -2.65
N TYR A 161 11.07 -13.31 -2.74
CA TYR A 161 10.45 -12.26 -1.92
C TYR A 161 8.95 -12.10 -2.22
N THR A 162 8.56 -12.23 -3.49
CA THR A 162 7.16 -12.16 -3.92
C THR A 162 6.37 -13.35 -3.37
N GLU A 163 6.90 -14.57 -3.46
CA GLU A 163 6.31 -15.78 -2.86
C GLU A 163 6.11 -15.61 -1.37
N ARG A 164 7.12 -15.16 -0.64
CA ARG A 164 7.04 -14.93 0.80
C ARG A 164 5.96 -13.93 1.19
N ILE A 165 5.82 -12.83 0.45
CA ILE A 165 4.74 -11.85 0.69
C ILE A 165 3.38 -12.51 0.43
N ILE A 166 3.25 -13.32 -0.61
CA ILE A 166 2.02 -14.06 -0.92
C ILE A 166 1.70 -15.08 0.19
N GLU A 167 2.68 -15.78 0.75
CA GLU A 167 2.48 -16.71 1.86
C GLU A 167 1.93 -16.01 3.11
N ILE A 168 2.44 -14.82 3.44
CA ILE A 168 1.91 -13.99 4.54
C ILE A 168 0.47 -13.56 4.23
N ILE A 169 0.19 -13.18 2.98
CA ILE A 169 -1.16 -12.82 2.53
C ILE A 169 -2.12 -14.01 2.64
N ASP A 170 -1.69 -15.22 2.26
CA ASP A 170 -2.48 -16.44 2.34
C ASP A 170 -2.77 -16.86 3.79
N GLY A 171 -1.91 -16.45 4.72
CA GLY A 171 -2.14 -16.57 6.17
C GLY A 171 -3.17 -15.58 6.72
N LEU A 172 -3.58 -14.56 5.94
CA LEU A 172 -4.78 -13.78 6.25
C LEU A 172 -6.02 -14.66 5.92
N ASP A 173 -7.17 -14.40 6.56
CA ASP A 173 -8.40 -15.24 6.49
C ASP A 173 -9.03 -15.45 5.07
N GLY A 174 -8.29 -15.27 3.98
CA GLY A 174 -8.73 -15.36 2.58
C GLY A 174 -9.69 -14.23 2.18
N LYS A 175 -9.93 -13.28 3.07
CA LYS A 175 -10.81 -12.13 2.83
C LYS A 175 -10.00 -10.96 2.28
N MET A 176 -10.59 -10.23 1.35
CA MET A 176 -10.08 -8.92 0.95
C MET A 176 -10.65 -7.86 1.88
N TYR A 177 -9.83 -6.87 2.22
CA TYR A 177 -10.27 -5.66 2.85
C TYR A 177 -11.20 -4.86 1.91
N THR A 178 -12.31 -4.37 2.46
CA THR A 178 -13.23 -3.44 1.83
C THR A 178 -13.89 -2.58 2.92
N ASN A 179 -14.51 -1.46 2.53
CA ASN A 179 -15.32 -0.64 3.41
C ASN A 179 -16.45 0.06 2.64
N ASP A 180 -17.22 0.91 3.33
CA ASP A 180 -18.30 1.69 2.72
C ASP A 180 -17.84 2.57 1.55
N LEU A 181 -16.60 3.09 1.61
CA LEU A 181 -16.03 3.91 0.53
C LEU A 181 -15.79 3.07 -0.73
N PHE A 182 -15.27 1.85 -0.61
CA PHE A 182 -15.15 0.92 -1.75
C PHE A 182 -16.50 0.76 -2.43
N GLU A 183 -17.54 0.38 -1.69
CA GLU A 183 -18.88 0.13 -2.24
C GLU A 183 -19.51 1.38 -2.88
N LEU A 184 -19.30 2.56 -2.30
CA LEU A 184 -19.74 3.82 -2.90
C LEU A 184 -19.05 4.10 -4.23
N VAL A 185 -17.73 3.91 -4.29
CA VAL A 185 -16.93 4.10 -5.50
C VAL A 185 -17.33 3.07 -6.58
N LYS A 186 -17.55 1.79 -6.25
CA LYS A 186 -18.01 0.79 -7.24
C LYS A 186 -19.35 1.17 -7.85
N ARG A 187 -20.31 1.61 -7.02
CA ARG A 187 -21.63 2.04 -7.51
C ARG A 187 -21.53 3.27 -8.39
N ALA A 188 -20.67 4.22 -8.06
CA ALA A 188 -20.46 5.41 -8.88
C ALA A 188 -19.89 5.05 -10.25
N ILE A 189 -18.85 4.22 -10.30
CA ILE A 189 -18.24 3.75 -11.55
C ILE A 189 -19.24 2.98 -12.40
N ARG A 190 -20.03 2.09 -11.79
CA ARG A 190 -21.05 1.33 -12.51
C ARG A 190 -22.06 2.25 -13.20
N ARG A 191 -22.57 3.27 -12.48
CA ARG A 191 -23.48 4.27 -13.06
C ARG A 191 -22.83 5.08 -14.17
N SER A 192 -21.56 5.46 -14.01
CA SER A 192 -20.84 6.18 -15.06
C SER A 192 -20.72 5.33 -16.32
N LYS A 193 -20.42 4.03 -16.18
CA LYS A 193 -20.36 3.08 -17.32
C LYS A 193 -21.71 2.87 -17.99
N GLU A 194 -22.79 2.76 -17.20
CA GLU A 194 -24.16 2.66 -17.70
C GLU A 194 -24.57 3.91 -18.51
N SER A 195 -24.10 5.10 -18.10
CA SER A 195 -24.51 6.38 -18.71
C SER A 195 -23.60 6.84 -19.87
N HIS A 196 -22.31 6.54 -19.81
CA HIS A 196 -21.29 7.07 -20.74
C HIS A 196 -20.59 5.97 -21.57
N GLY A 197 -20.97 4.70 -21.38
CA GLY A 197 -20.33 3.56 -22.03
C GLY A 197 -19.12 3.02 -21.26
N GLU A 198 -18.56 1.91 -21.74
CA GLU A 198 -17.37 1.28 -21.15
C GLU A 198 -16.12 2.16 -21.32
N PHE A 199 -15.31 2.24 -20.25
CA PHE A 199 -14.04 2.93 -20.23
C PHE A 199 -13.03 2.22 -19.32
N ARG A 200 -11.74 2.45 -19.57
CA ARG A 200 -10.66 1.88 -18.76
C ARG A 200 -10.44 2.71 -17.49
N LEU A 201 -10.38 2.02 -16.36
CA LEU A 201 -9.99 2.60 -15.08
C LEU A 201 -8.47 2.70 -14.93
N VAL A 202 -7.74 1.78 -15.55
CA VAL A 202 -6.28 1.75 -15.56
C VAL A 202 -5.82 1.66 -17.00
N GLU A 203 -4.98 2.60 -17.42
CA GLU A 203 -4.35 2.60 -18.74
C GLU A 203 -3.15 1.65 -18.80
N PRO A 204 -2.72 1.21 -19.99
CA PRO A 204 -1.57 0.29 -20.13
C PRO A 204 -0.25 0.81 -19.55
N ASN A 205 -0.11 2.13 -19.39
CA ASN A 205 1.06 2.76 -18.76
C ASN A 205 0.94 2.85 -17.22
N GLY A 206 -0.10 2.24 -16.63
CA GLY A 206 -0.38 2.23 -15.20
C GLY A 206 -1.07 3.48 -14.66
N GLN A 207 -1.39 4.46 -15.51
CA GLN A 207 -2.14 5.64 -15.10
C GLN A 207 -3.58 5.26 -14.73
N ILE A 208 -4.04 5.74 -13.58
CA ILE A 208 -5.40 5.50 -13.10
C ILE A 208 -6.31 6.67 -13.49
N ASN A 209 -7.43 6.36 -14.16
CA ASN A 209 -8.46 7.30 -14.53
C ASN A 209 -9.55 7.35 -13.45
N VAL A 210 -9.77 8.52 -12.87
CA VAL A 210 -10.82 8.75 -11.86
C VAL A 210 -12.06 9.38 -12.52
N PRO A 211 -13.18 8.64 -12.67
CA PRO A 211 -14.40 9.25 -13.18
C PRO A 211 -14.94 10.32 -12.22
N PRO A 212 -15.51 11.42 -12.74
CA PRO A 212 -16.04 12.51 -11.91
C PRO A 212 -17.07 12.05 -10.87
N ASP A 213 -17.92 11.08 -11.21
CA ASP A 213 -18.94 10.55 -10.28
C ASP A 213 -18.31 9.80 -9.11
N ALA A 214 -17.21 9.07 -9.36
CA ALA A 214 -16.50 8.34 -8.33
C ALA A 214 -15.79 9.30 -7.38
N GLU A 215 -15.13 10.33 -7.93
CA GLU A 215 -14.51 11.39 -7.14
C GLU A 215 -15.55 12.13 -6.29
N LYS A 216 -16.72 12.46 -6.86
CA LYS A 216 -17.83 13.08 -6.14
C LYS A 216 -18.34 12.19 -5.01
N ALA A 217 -18.50 10.89 -5.25
CA ALA A 217 -18.95 9.94 -4.23
C ALA A 217 -17.96 9.85 -3.05
N ALA A 218 -16.66 9.81 -3.34
CA ALA A 218 -15.61 9.81 -2.32
C ALA A 218 -15.60 11.11 -1.51
N ARG A 219 -15.69 12.28 -2.17
CA ARG A 219 -15.78 13.58 -1.50
C ARG A 219 -16.95 13.66 -0.53
N GLU A 220 -18.12 13.14 -0.93
CA GLU A 220 -19.29 13.08 -0.06
C GLU A 220 -19.09 12.15 1.14
N TYR A 221 -18.41 11.02 0.95
CA TYR A 221 -18.06 10.09 2.03
C TYR A 221 -17.19 10.79 3.08
N PHE A 222 -16.07 11.40 2.69
CA PHE A 222 -15.17 12.07 3.61
C PHE A 222 -15.83 13.26 4.33
N ARG A 223 -16.66 14.04 3.61
CA ARG A 223 -17.44 15.13 4.21
C ARG A 223 -18.38 14.63 5.32
N LYS A 224 -19.04 13.48 5.13
CA LYS A 224 -19.95 12.89 6.12
C LYS A 224 -19.19 12.28 7.31
N SER A 225 -18.06 11.62 7.05
CA SER A 225 -17.24 11.01 8.10
C SER A 225 -16.69 12.05 9.07
N ARG A 226 -16.33 13.25 8.60
CA ARG A 226 -15.91 14.37 9.46
C ARG A 226 -17.01 14.89 10.38
N GLY A 227 -18.24 15.02 9.87
CA GLY A 227 -19.39 15.45 10.67
C GLY A 227 -19.80 14.46 11.77
N ARG A 228 -19.32 13.21 11.70
CA ARG A 228 -19.50 12.18 12.74
C ARG A 228 -18.40 12.25 13.81
N SER A 229 -17.16 12.55 13.42
CA SER A 229 -16.04 12.70 14.37
C SER A 229 -16.12 13.98 15.21
N SER A 230 -16.77 15.04 14.73
CA SER A 230 -16.97 16.28 15.51
C SER A 230 -18.12 16.23 16.53
N ARG A 231 -18.76 15.05 16.71
CA ARG A 231 -19.90 14.83 17.61
C ARG A 231 -19.62 13.76 18.68
N ARG A 232 -18.37 13.33 18.82
CA ARG A 232 -17.91 12.43 19.88
C ARG A 232 -16.92 13.14 20.78
#